data_AF-A0A5K1K047-F1
#
_entry.id   AF-A0A5K1K047-F1
#
_cell.length_a   1.000
_cell.length_b   1.000
_cell.length_c   1.000
_cell.angle_alpha   90.00
_cell.angle_beta   90.00
_cell.angle_gamma   90.00
#
_symmetry.space_group_name_H-M   'P 1'
#
loop_
_entity.id
_entity.type
_entity.pdbx_description
1 polymer ?
#
loop_
_entity_poly.entity_id
_entity_poly.type
_entity_poly.pdbx_seq_one_letter_code
_entity_poly.pdbx_strand_id
1 'polypeptide(L)'
;MYSSWMSSGTNSTIWSSILVGIVSQLWLRRYHPGWFKKYNYILGGALDGGAQVMIFILSFAVFGASGVPKPFPPWAGNPVAGNVDYCNGNGALD
;
A
#
# COMPACT_ATOMS: atom_id res chain seq x y z
N MET A 1 0.46 0.91 24.11
CA MET A 1 -0.55 1.55 23.23
C MET A 1 -0.12 1.70 21.76
N TYR A 2 1.14 1.42 21.38
CA TYR A 2 1.54 1.43 19.95
C TYR A 2 1.49 0.07 19.25
N SER A 3 1.57 -1.04 20.00
CA SER A 3 1.58 -2.40 19.43
C SER A 3 0.23 -2.86 18.88
N SER A 4 -0.89 -2.33 19.37
CA SER A 4 -2.24 -2.69 18.89
C SER A 4 -2.56 -2.18 17.48
N TRP A 5 -1.85 -1.17 16.98
CA TRP A 5 -1.98 -0.67 15.60
C TRP A 5 -1.32 -1.60 14.57
N MET A 6 -0.49 -2.55 15.03
CA MET A 6 0.15 -3.54 14.17
C MET A 6 -0.68 -4.80 13.97
N SER A 7 -1.74 -4.99 14.77
CA SER A 7 -2.56 -6.20 14.75
C SER A 7 -3.76 -6.13 13.80
N SER A 8 -4.06 -4.93 13.27
CA SER A 8 -5.28 -4.66 12.52
C SER A 8 -4.91 -4.17 11.12
N GLY A 9 -4.50 -5.07 10.24
CA GLY A 9 -4.19 -4.67 8.86
C GLY A 9 -3.91 -5.84 7.95
N THR A 10 -4.93 -6.27 7.22
CA THR A 10 -4.76 -6.86 5.88
C THR A 10 -4.04 -5.91 4.90
N ASN A 11 -3.77 -4.67 5.33
CA ASN A 11 -3.10 -3.64 4.56
C ASN A 11 -1.70 -3.36 5.15
N SER A 12 -0.66 -3.47 4.32
CA SER A 12 0.76 -3.42 4.72
C SER A 12 1.28 -2.00 5.03
N THR A 13 0.53 -1.20 5.80
CA THR A 13 0.87 0.21 6.10
C THR A 13 2.20 0.35 6.86
N ILE A 14 2.53 -0.62 7.71
CA ILE A 14 3.78 -0.62 8.49
C ILE A 14 4.99 -0.89 7.61
N TRP A 15 4.90 -1.89 6.72
CA TRP A 15 5.96 -2.18 5.77
C TRP A 15 6.18 -1.01 4.80
N SER A 16 5.11 -0.40 4.30
CA SER A 16 5.19 0.79 3.45
C SER A 16 5.84 1.98 4.14
N SER A 17 5.53 2.23 5.42
CA SER A 17 6.15 3.33 6.18
C SER A 17 7.62 3.06 6.52
N ILE A 18 8.00 1.81 6.81
CA ILE A 18 9.40 1.41 6.98
C ILE A 18 10.19 1.60 5.67
N LEU A 19 9.63 1.14 4.54
CA LEU A 19 10.25 1.29 3.22
C LEU A 19 10.46 2.77 2.87
N VAL A 20 9.42 3.60 3.03
CA VAL A 20 9.53 5.04 2.79
C VAL A 20 10.57 5.67 3.72
N GLY A 21 10.61 5.27 4.99
CA GLY A 21 11.63 5.71 5.95
C GLY A 21 13.05 5.35 5.52
N ILE A 22 13.29 4.10 5.11
CA ILE A 22 14.58 3.62 4.62
C ILE A 22 14.99 4.37 3.35
N VAL A 23 14.10 4.48 2.35
CA VAL A 23 14.41 5.15 1.09
C VAL A 23 14.70 6.64 1.31
N SER A 24 13.89 7.30 2.13
CA SER A 24 14.03 8.71 2.47
C SER A 24 15.34 8.98 3.25
N GLN A 25 15.61 8.17 4.28
CA GLN A 25 16.69 8.43 5.23
C GLN A 25 18.04 7.83 4.84
N LEU A 26 18.08 6.66 4.18
CA LEU A 26 19.32 6.00 3.77
C LEU A 26 19.72 6.33 2.34
N TRP A 27 18.77 6.34 1.40
CA TRP A 27 19.08 6.52 -0.02
C TRP A 27 19.09 8.00 -0.42
N LEU A 28 17.98 8.71 -0.20
CA LEU A 28 17.87 10.14 -0.57
C LEU A 28 18.85 11.03 0.22
N ARG A 29 19.04 10.75 1.52
CA ARG A 29 19.95 11.54 2.36
C ARG A 29 21.43 11.35 2.01
N ARG A 30 21.85 10.15 1.57
CA ARG A 30 23.27 9.88 1.21
C ARG A 30 23.61 10.29 -0.21
N TYR A 31 22.74 10.04 -1.18
CA TYR A 31 23.06 10.30 -2.60
C TYR A 31 22.69 11.71 -3.07
N HIS A 32 21.60 12.32 -2.57
CA HIS A 32 21.12 13.62 -3.06
C HIS A 32 20.57 14.54 -1.94
N PRO A 33 21.43 15.00 -1.00
CA PRO A 33 21.01 15.81 0.14
C PRO A 33 20.37 17.15 -0.25
N GLY A 34 20.78 17.76 -1.36
CA GLY A 34 20.19 19.00 -1.88
C GLY A 34 18.77 18.81 -2.42
N TRP A 35 18.51 17.67 -3.05
CA TRP A 35 17.20 17.32 -3.59
C TRP A 35 16.23 16.93 -2.46
N PHE A 36 16.73 16.18 -1.47
CA PHE A 36 15.98 15.84 -0.26
C PHE A 36 15.46 17.08 0.47
N LYS A 37 16.30 18.09 0.66
CA LYS A 37 15.90 19.30 1.40
C LYS A 37 14.84 20.14 0.67
N LYS A 38 14.85 20.14 -0.67
CA LYS A 38 13.93 20.98 -1.48
C LYS A 38 12.64 20.27 -1.88
N TYR A 39 12.71 18.98 -2.21
CA TYR A 39 11.61 18.25 -2.84
C TYR A 39 10.90 17.26 -1.93
N ASN A 40 11.43 16.92 -0.75
CA ASN A 40 10.81 15.93 0.12
C ASN A 40 9.38 16.32 0.58
N TYR A 41 9.13 17.61 0.82
CA TYR A 41 7.78 18.08 1.19
C TYR A 41 6.78 17.94 0.04
N ILE A 42 7.17 18.36 -1.18
CA ILE A 42 6.33 18.29 -2.38
C ILE A 42 6.08 16.81 -2.75
N LEU A 43 7.10 15.96 -2.65
CA LEU A 43 6.99 14.52 -2.88
C LEU A 43 6.04 13.86 -1.88
N GLY A 44 6.12 14.23 -0.59
CA GLY A 44 5.20 13.74 0.43
C GLY A 44 3.75 14.14 0.13
N GLY A 45 3.51 15.40 -0.23
CA GLY A 45 2.17 15.86 -0.62
C GLY A 45 1.64 15.18 -1.88
N ALA A 46 2.51 14.95 -2.87
CA ALA A 46 2.14 14.21 -4.08
C ALA A 46 1.79 12.73 -3.78
N LEU A 47 2.51 12.09 -2.86
CA LEU A 47 2.25 10.71 -2.45
C LEU A 47 0.89 10.58 -1.73
N ASP A 48 0.58 11.52 -0.82
CA ASP A 48 -0.69 11.55 -0.09
C ASP A 48 -1.88 11.79 -1.03
N GLY A 49 -1.79 12.81 -1.87
CA GLY A 49 -2.81 13.10 -2.88
C GLY A 49 -2.96 11.97 -3.91
N GLY A 50 -1.85 11.37 -4.35
CA GLY A 50 -1.85 10.24 -5.28
C GLY A 50 -2.53 9.00 -4.69
N ALA A 51 -2.32 8.70 -3.41
CA ALA A 51 -2.99 7.60 -2.72
C ALA A 51 -4.51 7.80 -2.65
N GLN A 52 -4.97 9.02 -2.37
CA GLN A 52 -6.40 9.34 -2.36
C GLN A 52 -7.02 9.20 -3.76
N VAL A 53 -6.35 9.70 -4.81
CA VAL A 53 -6.82 9.54 -6.19
C VAL A 53 -6.88 8.06 -6.60
N MET A 54 -5.89 7.27 -6.20
CA MET A 54 -5.91 5.82 -6.45
C MET A 54 -7.08 5.14 -5.75
N ILE A 55 -7.31 5.40 -4.45
CA ILE A 55 -8.45 4.82 -3.72
C ILE A 55 -9.78 5.20 -4.38
N PHE A 56 -9.91 6.45 -4.84
CA PHE A 56 -11.08 6.89 -5.59
C PHE A 56 -11.30 6.03 -6.85
N ILE A 57 -10.26 5.88 -7.69
CA ILE A 57 -10.35 5.07 -8.91
C ILE A 57 -10.67 3.61 -8.58
N LEU A 58 -9.98 2.99 -7.62
CA LEU A 58 -10.22 1.60 -7.24
C LEU A 58 -11.66 1.39 -6.72
N SER A 59 -12.19 2.33 -5.94
CA SER A 59 -13.55 2.24 -5.40
C SER A 59 -14.60 2.20 -6.51
N PHE A 60 -14.46 3.06 -7.52
CA PHE A 60 -15.42 3.14 -8.62
C PHE A 60 -15.21 2.06 -9.69
N ALA A 61 -13.97 1.76 -10.07
CA ALA A 61 -13.65 0.87 -11.19
C ALA A 61 -13.53 -0.61 -10.80
N VAL A 62 -12.97 -0.90 -9.62
CA VAL A 62 -12.61 -2.28 -9.22
C VAL A 62 -13.62 -2.83 -8.22
N PHE A 63 -13.88 -2.09 -7.14
CA PHE A 63 -14.83 -2.51 -6.09
C PHE A 63 -16.29 -2.28 -6.48
N GLY A 64 -16.55 -1.65 -7.62
CA GLY A 64 -17.89 -1.58 -8.20
C GLY A 64 -18.83 -0.61 -7.48
N ALA A 65 -18.32 0.46 -6.85
CA ALA A 65 -19.17 1.52 -6.31
C ALA A 65 -20.08 2.18 -7.38
N SER A 66 -19.76 1.99 -8.67
CA SER A 66 -20.56 2.42 -9.83
C SER A 66 -21.52 1.36 -10.41
N GLY A 67 -21.62 0.16 -9.82
CA GLY A 67 -22.63 -0.85 -10.17
C GLY A 67 -22.15 -2.10 -10.91
N VAL A 68 -20.99 -2.09 -11.59
CA VAL A 68 -20.39 -3.29 -12.20
C VAL A 68 -18.95 -3.45 -11.70
N PRO A 69 -18.68 -4.35 -10.74
CA PRO A 69 -17.31 -4.62 -10.30
C PRO A 69 -16.53 -5.35 -11.40
N LYS A 70 -15.32 -4.87 -11.69
CA LYS A 70 -14.31 -5.58 -12.47
C LYS A 70 -13.20 -6.04 -11.52
N PRO A 71 -13.36 -7.19 -10.83
CA PRO A 71 -12.37 -7.65 -9.88
C PRO A 71 -11.04 -7.91 -10.59
N PHE A 72 -9.93 -7.63 -9.89
CA PHE A 72 -8.61 -8.00 -10.39
C PHE A 72 -8.51 -9.53 -10.55
N PRO A 73 -7.80 -10.03 -11.58
CA PRO A 73 -7.55 -11.45 -11.74
C PRO A 73 -6.85 -12.04 -10.51
N PRO A 74 -6.94 -13.36 -10.30
CA PRO A 74 -6.14 -14.06 -9.28
C PRO A 74 -4.65 -13.81 -9.48
N TRP A 75 -3.96 -13.39 -8.43
CA TRP A 75 -2.50 -13.35 -8.39
C TRP A 75 -2.01 -13.52 -6.95
N ALA A 76 -0.70 -13.66 -6.75
CA ALA A 76 -0.09 -13.98 -5.45
C ALA A 76 -0.36 -12.98 -4.30
N GLY A 77 -1.02 -11.85 -4.56
CA GLY A 77 -1.48 -10.88 -3.55
C GLY A 77 -3.00 -10.66 -3.58
N ASN A 78 -3.74 -11.42 -4.38
CA ASN A 78 -5.19 -11.41 -4.50
C ASN A 78 -5.71 -12.83 -4.80
N PRO A 79 -5.67 -13.75 -3.83
CA PRO A 79 -6.22 -15.09 -4.00
C PRO A 79 -7.75 -15.03 -4.16
N VAL A 80 -8.31 -15.84 -5.06
CA VAL A 80 -9.76 -15.92 -5.32
C VAL A 80 -10.51 -16.65 -4.21
N ALA A 81 -9.81 -17.50 -3.45
CA ALA A 81 -10.34 -18.24 -2.31
C ALA A 81 -9.39 -18.08 -1.11
N GLY A 82 -9.97 -17.97 0.09
CA GLY A 82 -9.21 -17.86 1.34
C GLY A 82 -8.73 -16.45 1.70
N ASN A 83 -7.94 -16.37 2.78
CA ASN A 83 -7.36 -15.13 3.27
C ASN A 83 -6.10 -14.73 2.47
N VAL A 84 -5.90 -13.42 2.27
CA VAL A 84 -4.73 -12.85 1.58
C VAL A 84 -3.38 -13.24 2.19
N ASP A 85 -3.38 -13.66 3.46
CA ASP A 85 -2.16 -13.92 4.23
C ASP A 85 -1.52 -15.29 3.94
N TYR A 86 -2.11 -16.11 3.06
CA TYR A 86 -1.65 -17.48 2.73
C TYR A 86 -1.38 -18.40 3.95
N CYS A 87 -1.78 -17.98 5.14
CA CYS A 87 -1.60 -18.71 6.38
C CYS A 87 -2.56 -19.92 6.42
N ASN A 88 -1.94 -21.07 6.66
CA ASN A 88 -2.42 -22.46 6.63
C ASN A 88 -3.94 -22.70 6.80
N GLY A 89 -4.54 -23.43 5.86
CA GLY A 89 -5.89 -24.00 5.96
C GLY A 89 -7.03 -23.24 5.28
N ASN A 90 -6.72 -22.21 4.50
CA ASN A 90 -7.68 -21.30 3.87
C ASN A 90 -8.07 -21.64 2.41
N GLY A 91 -7.55 -22.74 1.84
CA GLY A 91 -7.87 -23.17 0.46
C GLY A 91 -7.37 -22.20 -0.62
N ALA A 92 -6.41 -21.31 -0.29
CA ALA A 92 -5.82 -20.35 -1.22
C ALA A 92 -4.71 -20.96 -2.10
N LEU A 93 -4.24 -22.16 -1.76
CA LEU A 93 -3.12 -22.88 -2.40
C LEU A 93 -3.52 -24.26 -2.95
N ASP A 94 -4.77 -24.67 -2.79
CA ASP A 94 -5.38 -25.88 -3.41
C ASP A 94 -6.16 -25.48 -4.67
#